data_AF-A0A9P2S0H8-F1
#
_entry.id   AF-A0A9P2S0H8-F1
#
_cell.length_a   1.000
_cell.length_b   1.000
_cell.length_c   1.000
_cell.angle_alpha   90.00
_cell.angle_beta   90.00
_cell.angle_gamma   90.00
#
_symmetry.space_group_name_H-M   'P 1'
#
loop_
_entity.id
_entity.type
_entity.pdbx_description
1 polymer ?
#
loop_
_entity_poly.entity_id
_entity_poly.type
_entity_poly.pdbx_seq_one_letter_code
_entity_poly.pdbx_strand_id
1 'polypeptide(L)' 'MPKSKWKAPDFIPFRKDVIFNKQTQSVILKEIQNLDFLTNSHWGMLARRGFFEITAYDAARIYEAMGIHDG' A
#
# COMPACT_ATOMS: atom_id res chain seq x y z
N MET A 1 29.95 22.44 12.31
CA MET A 1 28.53 22.15 12.03
C MET A 1 27.94 21.42 13.21
N PRO A 2 26.83 21.87 13.83
CA PRO A 2 26.23 21.11 14.92
C PRO A 2 25.46 19.91 14.35
N LYS A 3 25.73 18.71 14.88
CA LYS A 3 25.00 17.48 14.57
C LYS A 3 23.61 17.56 15.18
N SER A 4 22.54 17.41 14.38
CA SER A 4 21.18 17.37 14.92
C SER A 4 21.01 16.13 15.80
N LYS A 5 20.70 16.34 17.09
CA LYS A 5 20.22 15.28 17.99
C LYS A 5 18.70 15.24 17.90
N TRP A 6 18.17 14.53 16.90
CA TRP A 6 16.80 14.03 16.99
C TRP A 6 16.84 12.72 17.77
N LYS A 7 16.65 12.78 19.09
CA LYS A 7 16.20 11.63 19.86
C LYS A 7 14.89 12.04 20.50
N ALA A 8 13.78 11.63 19.91
CA ALA A 8 12.48 11.63 20.58
C ALA A 8 12.50 10.41 21.52
N PRO A 9 12.86 10.56 22.80
CA PRO A 9 13.26 9.44 23.66
C PRO A 9 12.08 8.49 23.93
N ASP A 10 10.87 9.03 23.89
CA ASP A 10 9.62 8.33 24.19
C ASP A 10 8.80 8.03 22.93
N PHE A 11 9.37 8.21 21.74
CA PHE A 11 8.67 7.89 20.50
C PHE A 11 8.59 6.38 20.33
N ILE A 12 7.39 5.84 20.57
CA ILE A 12 7.05 4.44 20.26
C ILE A 12 6.30 4.47 18.92
N PRO A 13 6.92 4.02 17.82
CA PRO A 13 6.24 4.03 16.54
C PRO A 13 5.08 3.03 16.55
N PHE A 14 3.95 3.44 15.98
CA PHE A 14 2.84 2.51 15.75
C PHE A 14 3.30 1.35 14.84
N ARG A 15 2.91 0.13 15.22
CA ARG A 15 3.17 -1.12 14.52
C ARG A 15 1.90 -1.95 14.52
N LYS A 16 1.63 -2.64 13.42
CA LYS A 16 0.54 -3.61 13.31
C LYS A 16 1.14 -4.91 12.78
N ASP A 17 0.88 -6.00 13.48
CA ASP A 17 1.22 -7.33 12.99
C ASP A 17 0.32 -7.67 11.80
N VAL A 18 0.93 -8.14 10.72
CA VAL A 18 0.23 -8.53 9.48
C VAL A 18 0.68 -9.91 9.06
N ILE A 19 -0.29 -10.71 8.60
CA ILE A 19 -0.04 -12.02 8.00
C ILE A 19 -0.11 -11.84 6.49
N PHE A 20 0.97 -12.18 5.80
CA PHE A 20 1.00 -12.11 4.33
C PHE A 20 0.42 -13.39 3.73
N ASN A 21 -0.54 -13.24 2.82
CA ASN A 21 -0.92 -14.33 1.94
C ASN A 21 0.22 -14.58 0.95
N LYS A 22 0.78 -15.79 0.96
CA LYS A 22 1.91 -16.19 0.09
C LYS A 22 1.47 -16.86 -1.22
N GLN A 23 0.18 -17.16 -1.35
CA GLN A 23 -0.41 -17.82 -2.52
C GLN A 23 -0.95 -16.77 -3.50
N THR A 24 -0.18 -15.73 -3.77
CA THR A 24 -0.60 -14.59 -4.59
C THR A 24 0.36 -14.37 -5.74
N GLN A 25 -0.17 -14.00 -6.90
CA GLN A 25 0.63 -13.63 -8.05
C GLN A 25 1.12 -12.18 -7.93
N SER A 26 2.34 -11.92 -8.39
CA SER A 26 2.84 -10.54 -8.51
C SER A 26 2.11 -9.85 -9.64
N VAL A 27 1.58 -8.65 -9.36
CA VAL A 27 0.81 -7.86 -10.32
C VAL A 27 1.42 -6.48 -10.51
N ILE A 28 1.43 -6.02 -11.75
CA ILE A 28 1.81 -4.64 -12.09
C ILE A 28 0.54 -3.79 -11.98
N LEU A 29 0.42 -2.98 -10.92
CA LEU A 29 -0.81 -2.22 -10.64
C LEU A 29 -1.28 -1.36 -11.83
N LYS A 30 -0.37 -0.76 -12.59
CA LYS A 30 -0.68 0.07 -13.77
C LYS A 30 -1.28 -0.72 -14.95
N GLU A 31 -1.22 -2.05 -14.92
CA GLU A 31 -1.77 -2.93 -15.96
C GLU A 31 -3.15 -3.46 -15.58
N ILE A 32 -3.57 -3.31 -14.32
CA ILE A 32 -4.92 -3.63 -13.87
C ILE A 32 -5.86 -2.53 -14.39
N GLN A 33 -6.83 -2.92 -15.21
CA GLN A 33 -7.78 -1.97 -15.78
C GLN A 33 -8.73 -1.42 -14.71
N ASN A 34 -9.09 -0.13 -14.86
CA ASN A 34 -10.12 0.53 -14.08
C ASN A 34 -9.85 0.57 -12.56
N LEU A 35 -8.61 0.83 -12.12
CA LEU A 35 -8.37 1.18 -10.72
C LEU A 35 -8.64 2.67 -10.49
N ASP A 36 -9.55 3.00 -9.58
CA ASP A 36 -9.98 4.36 -9.26
C ASP A 36 -8.79 5.22 -8.81
N PHE A 37 -7.90 4.68 -7.97
CA PHE A 37 -6.74 5.45 -7.50
C PHE A 37 -5.76 5.81 -8.63
N LEU A 38 -5.76 5.09 -9.76
CA LEU A 38 -4.92 5.42 -10.92
C LEU A 38 -5.44 6.63 -11.72
N THR A 39 -6.69 7.05 -11.50
CA THR A 39 -7.24 8.28 -12.10
C THR A 39 -6.51 9.53 -11.59
N ASN A 40 -5.90 9.45 -10.40
CA ASN A 40 -5.01 10.47 -9.88
C ASN A 40 -3.59 10.26 -10.43
N SER A 41 -3.13 11.14 -11.34
CA SER A 41 -1.78 11.08 -11.92
C SER A 41 -0.64 11.13 -10.89
N HIS A 42 -0.92 11.62 -9.69
CA HIS A 42 0.03 11.72 -8.58
C HIS A 42 -0.15 10.62 -7.52
N TRP A 43 -0.87 9.53 -7.81
CA TRP A 43 -1.09 8.43 -6.86
C TRP A 43 0.22 7.85 -6.29
N GLY A 44 1.31 7.87 -7.07
CA GLY A 44 2.64 7.44 -6.61
C GLY A 44 3.18 8.26 -5.43
N MET A 45 2.65 9.46 -5.17
CA MET A 45 2.94 10.22 -3.95
C MET A 45 2.23 9.66 -2.72
N LEU A 46 1.05 9.05 -2.89
CA LEU A 46 0.31 8.39 -1.82
C LEU A 46 1.07 7.14 -1.32
N ALA A 47 1.59 6.33 -2.25
CA ALA A 47 2.37 5.14 -1.93
C ALA A 47 3.65 5.44 -1.11
N ARG A 48 4.24 6.65 -1.25
CA ARG A 48 5.43 7.06 -0.48
C ARG A 48 5.14 7.38 0.99
N ARG A 49 3.87 7.56 1.38
CA ARG A 49 3.47 7.85 2.77
C ARG A 49 3.41 6.61 3.66
N GLY A 50 3.79 5.44 3.13
CA GLY A 50 3.75 4.15 3.82
C GLY A 50 2.44 3.42 3.56
N PHE A 51 1.30 4.04 3.89
CA PHE A 51 -0.03 3.49 3.63
C PHE A 51 -0.94 4.56 3.01
N PHE A 52 -1.83 4.13 2.13
CA PHE A 52 -2.93 4.94 1.61
C PHE A 52 -4.17 4.07 1.45
N GLU A 53 -5.33 4.71 1.49
CA GLU A 53 -6.61 4.05 1.35
C GLU A 53 -6.96 3.85 -0.13
N ILE A 54 -7.55 2.70 -0.45
CA ILE A 54 -8.12 2.38 -1.76
C ILE A 54 -9.59 2.01 -1.59
N THR A 55 -10.37 2.12 -2.66
CA THR A 55 -11.79 1.74 -2.62
C THR A 55 -11.93 0.22 -2.47
N ALA A 56 -13.09 -0.24 -1.99
CA ALA A 56 -13.41 -1.66 -1.96
C ALA A 56 -13.40 -2.28 -3.37
N TYR A 57 -13.78 -1.49 -4.38
CA TYR A 57 -13.75 -1.88 -5.78
C TYR A 57 -12.32 -2.13 -6.27
N ASP A 58 -11.39 -1.21 -6.00
CA ASP A 58 -9.97 -1.37 -6.33
C ASP A 58 -9.37 -2.60 -5.63
N ALA A 59 -9.69 -2.80 -4.35
CA ALA A 59 -9.23 -3.95 -3.59
C ALA A 59 -9.67 -5.28 -4.22
N ALA A 60 -10.94 -5.38 -4.64
CA ALA A 60 -11.47 -6.56 -5.31
C ALA A 60 -10.75 -6.85 -6.64
N ARG A 61 -10.47 -5.82 -7.45
CA ARG A 61 -9.72 -5.95 -8.71
C ARG A 61 -8.28 -6.40 -8.50
N ILE A 62 -7.64 -5.89 -7.45
CA ILE A 62 -6.28 -6.31 -7.09
C ILE A 62 -6.28 -7.77 -6.64
N TYR A 63 -7.25 -8.21 -5.82
CA TYR A 63 -7.37 -9.61 -5.42
C TYR A 63 -7.58 -10.55 -6.61
N GLU A 64 -8.51 -10.20 -7.50
CA GLU A 64 -8.74 -10.93 -8.75
C GLU A 64 -7.45 -11.05 -9.58
N ALA A 65 -6.74 -9.93 -9.79
CA ALA A 65 -5.48 -9.92 -10.54
C ALA A 65 -4.36 -10.72 -9.85
N MET A 66 -4.35 -10.77 -8.51
CA MET A 66 -3.40 -11.56 -7.73
C MET A 66 -3.73 -13.07 -7.73
N GLY A 67 -4.80 -13.49 -8.41
CA GLY A 67 -5.25 -14.88 -8.44
C GLY A 67 -5.90 -15.34 -7.13
N ILE A 68 -6.41 -14.40 -6.34
CA ILE A 68 -7.16 -14.69 -5.11
C ILE A 68 -8.64 -14.73 -5.48
N HIS A 69 -9.21 -15.93 -5.52
CA HIS A 69 -10.61 -16.15 -5.89
C HIS A 69 -11.53 -16.42 -4.69
N ASP A 70 -10.95 -16.60 -3.50
CA ASP A 70 -11.67 -16.87 -2.26
C ASP A 70 -11.72 -15.60 -1.40
N GLY A 71 -12.87 -14.92 -1.45
CA GLY A 71 -13.25 -13.81 -0.58
C GLY A 71 -14.72 -13.89 -0.24
#